data_AF-A0A8A1LTW2-F1
#
_entry.id   AF-A0A8A1LTW2-F1
#
_cell.length_a   1.000
_cell.length_b   1.000
_cell.length_c   1.000
_cell.angle_alpha   90.00
_cell.angle_beta   90.00
_cell.angle_gamma   90.00
#
_symmetry.space_group_name_H-M   'P 1'
#
loop_
_entity.id
_entity.type
_entity.pdbx_description
1 polymer ?
#
loop_
_entity_poly.entity_id
_entity_poly.type
_entity_poly.pdbx_seq_one_letter_code
_entity_poly.pdbx_strand_id
1 'polypeptide(L)'
;MARSDEAEWWYNAVYDAVQQIPRGKVSSYGHIAWLLGQPQRARQVGMCLKYLPTNSPGTTHFYHDQNVPWQRVLNARGIIPHR
;
A
#
# COMPACT_ATOMS: atom_id res chain seq x y z
N MET A 1 -2.17 -16.75 10.96
CA MET A 1 -1.42 -17.29 9.81
C MET A 1 -0.21 -16.43 9.58
N ALA A 2 1.00 -17.00 9.59
CA ALA A 2 2.16 -16.34 8.98
C ALA A 2 1.88 -16.14 7.49
N ARG A 3 2.27 -15.00 6.92
CA ARG A 3 2.23 -14.78 5.47
C ARG A 3 3.31 -15.68 4.84
N SER A 4 3.10 -16.12 3.59
CA SER A 4 4.20 -16.72 2.84
C SER A 4 5.27 -15.67 2.56
N ASP A 5 6.51 -16.10 2.33
CA ASP A 5 7.63 -15.19 2.02
C ASP A 5 7.31 -14.28 0.81
N GLU A 6 6.64 -14.83 -0.22
CA GLU A 6 6.20 -14.06 -1.38
C GLU A 6 5.18 -12.97 -0.99
N ALA A 7 4.25 -13.30 -0.09
CA ALA A 7 3.26 -12.35 0.38
C ALA A 7 3.91 -11.27 1.25
N GLU A 8 4.89 -11.60 2.10
CA GLU A 8 5.63 -10.59 2.86
C GLU A 8 6.42 -9.66 1.95
N TRP A 9 7.14 -10.21 0.97
CA TRP A 9 7.84 -9.41 -0.04
C TRP A 9 6.89 -8.47 -0.77
N TRP A 10 5.73 -8.95 -1.22
CA TRP A 10 4.75 -8.14 -1.93
C TRP A 10 4.22 -6.99 -1.07
N TYR A 11 3.92 -7.24 0.21
CA TYR A 11 3.49 -6.21 1.15
C TYR A 11 4.55 -5.12 1.32
N ASN A 12 5.80 -5.52 1.57
CA ASN A 12 6.91 -4.58 1.75
C ASN A 12 7.15 -3.75 0.48
N ALA A 13 7.17 -4.39 -0.69
CA ALA A 13 7.35 -3.71 -1.98
C ALA A 13 6.23 -2.68 -2.25
N VAL A 14 4.98 -3.01 -1.90
CA VAL A 14 3.86 -2.06 -1.99
C VAL A 14 4.05 -0.88 -1.05
N TYR A 15 4.44 -1.11 0.21
CA TYR A 15 4.64 -0.03 1.17
C TYR A 15 5.79 0.90 0.76
N ASP A 16 6.91 0.35 0.29
CA ASP A 16 8.03 1.12 -0.24
C ASP A 16 7.64 1.99 -1.43
N ALA A 17 6.91 1.42 -2.40
CA ALA A 17 6.44 2.17 -3.55
C ALA A 17 5.49 3.32 -3.15
N VAL A 18 4.64 3.10 -2.14
CA VAL A 18 3.70 4.11 -1.65
C VAL A 18 4.42 5.24 -0.90
N GLN A 19 5.49 4.93 -0.15
CA GLN A 19 6.32 5.95 0.51
C GLN A 19 6.99 6.90 -0.48
N GLN A 20 7.28 6.46 -1.70
CA GLN A 20 7.88 7.29 -2.74
C GLN A 20 6.90 8.29 -3.37
N ILE A 21 5.60 8.23 -3.07
CA ILE A 21 4.62 9.19 -3.61
C ILE A 21 4.89 10.57 -3.02
N PRO A 22 5.24 11.61 -3.82
CA PRO A 22 5.55 12.93 -3.29
C PRO A 22 4.35 13.60 -2.60
N ARG A 23 4.62 14.55 -1.70
CA ARG A 23 3.57 15.36 -1.07
C ARG A 23 2.81 16.15 -2.13
N GLY A 24 1.48 16.18 -2.04
CA GLY A 24 0.61 16.87 -2.99
C GLY A 24 0.38 16.11 -4.31
N LYS A 25 0.94 14.91 -4.44
CA LYS A 25 0.69 14.00 -5.56
C LYS A 25 -0.05 12.76 -5.07
N VAL A 26 -0.76 12.13 -6.00
CA VAL A 26 -1.51 10.90 -5.77
C VAL A 26 -1.13 9.88 -6.84
N SER A 27 -1.30 8.61 -6.53
CA SER A 27 -1.15 7.49 -7.46
C SER A 27 -2.39 6.61 -7.42
N SER A 28 -2.51 5.66 -8.34
CA SER A 28 -3.61 4.69 -8.36
C SER A 28 -3.12 3.29 -7.99
N TYR A 29 -4.03 2.43 -7.49
CA TYR A 29 -3.70 1.03 -7.20
C TYR A 29 -3.09 0.30 -8.40
N GLY A 30 -3.62 0.55 -9.59
CA GLY A 30 -3.11 -0.03 -10.84
C GLY A 30 -1.72 0.49 -11.21
N HIS A 31 -1.48 1.79 -10.98
CA HIS A 31 -0.16 2.37 -11.25
C HIS A 31 0.91 1.81 -10.31
N ILE A 32 0.62 1.66 -9.01
CA ILE A 32 1.56 1.03 -8.06
C ILE A 32 1.84 -0.43 -8.47
N ALA A 33 0.80 -1.18 -8.82
CA ALA A 33 0.96 -2.57 -9.28
C ALA A 33 1.81 -2.67 -10.56
N TRP A 34 1.64 -1.72 -11.49
CA TRP A 34 2.45 -1.62 -12.70
C TRP A 34 3.92 -1.28 -12.42
N LEU A 35 4.19 -0.34 -11.52
CA LEU A 35 5.57 0.02 -11.10
C LEU A 35 6.32 -1.16 -10.47
N LEU A 36 5.60 -2.06 -9.79
CA LEU A 36 6.14 -3.28 -9.20
C LEU A 36 6.22 -4.46 -10.17
N GLY A 37 5.98 -4.25 -11.48
CA GLY A 37 6.05 -5.28 -12.51
C GLY A 37 4.89 -6.28 -12.49
N GLN A 38 3.81 -5.97 -11.77
CA GLN A 38 2.67 -6.87 -11.53
C GLN A 38 1.33 -6.18 -11.82
N PRO A 39 1.07 -5.73 -13.07
CA PRO A 39 -0.08 -4.88 -13.40
C PRO A 39 -1.44 -5.50 -13.05
N GLN A 40 -1.55 -6.83 -13.02
CA GLN A 40 -2.78 -7.56 -12.68
C GLN A 40 -3.06 -7.60 -11.15
N ARG A 41 -2.11 -7.19 -10.30
CA ARG A 41 -2.22 -7.26 -8.84
C ARG A 41 -2.78 -5.98 -8.20
N ALA A 42 -3.43 -5.09 -8.96
CA ALA A 42 -4.00 -3.84 -8.45
C ALA A 42 -4.92 -4.02 -7.23
N ARG A 43 -5.77 -5.06 -7.23
CA ARG A 43 -6.64 -5.39 -6.08
C ARG A 43 -5.84 -5.78 -4.84
N GLN A 44 -4.70 -6.43 -5.02
CA GLN A 44 -3.83 -6.83 -3.91
C GLN A 44 -3.13 -5.63 -3.27
N VAL A 45 -2.77 -4.60 -4.04
CA VAL A 45 -2.28 -3.31 -3.49
C VAL A 45 -3.31 -2.73 -2.51
N GLY A 46 -4.59 -2.73 -2.90
CA GLY A 46 -5.68 -2.30 -2.01
C GLY A 46 -5.79 -3.15 -0.74
N MET A 47 -5.57 -4.46 -0.83
CA MET A 47 -5.51 -5.33 0.35
C MET A 47 -4.33 -5.00 1.26
N CYS A 48 -3.13 -4.76 0.71
CA CYS A 48 -1.95 -4.37 1.49
C CYS A 48 -2.22 -3.10 2.30
N LEU A 49 -2.81 -2.07 1.69
CA LEU A 49 -3.16 -0.82 2.37
C LEU A 49 -4.30 -1.00 3.39
N LYS A 50 -5.28 -1.87 3.11
CA LYS A 50 -6.35 -2.20 4.06
C LYS A 50 -5.84 -2.87 5.34
N TYR A 51 -4.77 -3.67 5.22
CA TYR A 51 -4.15 -4.40 6.33
C TYR A 51 -2.87 -3.74 6.84
N LEU A 52 -2.64 -2.48 6.49
CA LEU A 52 -1.54 -1.70 7.04
C LEU A 52 -1.74 -1.56 8.57
N PRO A 53 -0.76 -1.93 9.39
CA PRO A 53 -0.93 -1.89 10.84
C PRO A 53 -0.98 -0.44 11.34
N THR A 54 -1.76 -0.21 12.39
CA THR A 54 -1.80 1.06 13.10
C THR A 54 -0.65 1.14 14.08
N ASN A 55 0.08 2.25 14.08
CA ASN A 55 1.11 2.50 15.07
C ASN A 55 0.46 2.55 16.47
N SER A 56 0.76 1.57 17.32
CA SER A 56 0.21 1.44 18.67
C SER A 56 1.33 1.25 19.69
N PRO A 57 1.20 1.77 20.93
CA PRO A 57 2.22 1.56 21.97
C PRO A 57 2.46 0.05 22.20
N GLY A 58 3.71 -0.39 22.05
CA GLY A 58 4.11 -1.79 22.24
C GLY A 58 4.11 -2.67 20.98
N THR A 59 3.76 -2.14 19.80
CA THR A 59 3.93 -2.85 18.53
C THR A 59 5.08 -2.28 17.71
N THR A 60 6.03 -3.13 17.29
CA THR A 60 7.17 -2.74 16.46
C THR A 60 6.95 -3.19 15.03
N HIS A 61 6.09 -2.47 14.29
CA HIS A 61 5.96 -2.66 12.85
C HIS A 61 6.80 -1.62 12.11
N PHE A 62 7.67 -2.06 11.20
CA PHE A 62 8.48 -1.12 10.40
C PHE A 62 7.59 -0.24 9.51
N TYR A 63 6.60 -0.81 8.83
CA TYR A 63 5.58 -0.07 8.08
C TYR A 63 4.31 0.05 8.91
N HIS A 64 3.72 1.25 8.95
CA HIS A 64 2.48 1.54 9.67
C HIS A 64 1.74 2.74 9.06
N ASP A 65 0.51 2.97 9.50
CA ASP A 65 -0.37 4.06 9.07
C ASP A 65 0.24 5.47 9.16
N GLN A 66 1.14 5.72 10.11
CA GLN A 66 1.82 7.02 10.25
C GLN A 66 3.01 7.23 9.28
N ASN A 67 3.63 6.18 8.71
CA ASN A 67 4.80 6.34 7.83
C ASN A 67 4.56 5.91 6.38
N VAL A 68 3.52 5.15 6.09
CA VAL A 68 3.08 4.83 4.72
C VAL A 68 1.92 5.77 4.37
N PRO A 69 2.07 6.66 3.37
CA PRO A 69 1.04 7.65 3.00
C PRO A 69 -0.10 7.01 2.18
N TRP A 70 -0.81 6.05 2.78
CA TRP A 70 -1.87 5.25 2.15
C TRP A 70 -2.99 6.10 1.55
N GLN A 71 -3.28 7.26 2.14
CA GLN A 71 -4.26 8.23 1.66
C GLN A 71 -3.94 8.84 0.29
N ARG A 72 -2.71 8.65 -0.23
CA ARG A 72 -2.29 9.12 -1.55
C ARG A 72 -2.57 8.09 -2.66
N VAL A 73 -3.17 6.94 -2.34
CA VAL A 73 -3.50 5.91 -3.30
C VAL A 73 -5.01 5.88 -3.53
N LEU A 74 -5.43 6.17 -4.76
CA LEU A 74 -6.83 6.29 -5.16
C LEU A 74 -7.22 5.20 -6.16
N ASN A 75 -8.53 5.10 -6.44
CA ASN A 75 -9.00 4.27 -7.55
C ASN A 75 -8.61 4.88 -8.91
N ALA A 76 -8.77 4.12 -10.00
CA ALA A 76 -8.45 4.58 -11.35
C ALA A 76 -9.29 5.80 -11.82
N ARG A 77 -10.38 6.11 -11.12
CA ARG A 77 -11.24 7.27 -11.39
C ARG A 77 -10.81 8.53 -10.62
N GLY A 78 -9.77 8.45 -9.78
CA GLY A 78 -9.30 9.55 -8.94
C GLY A 78 -10.22 9.87 -7.76
N ILE A 79 -11.12 8.95 -7.40
CA ILE A 79 -12.11 9.13 -6.34
C ILE A 79 -11.66 8.34 -5.11
N ILE A 80 -11.84 8.92 -3.91
CA ILE A 80 -11.69 8.19 -2.65
C ILE A 80 -12.78 7.11 -2.60
N PRO A 81 -12.45 5.82 -2.52
CA PRO A 81 -13.45 4.78 -2.44
C PRO A 81 -14.37 5.04 -1.24
N HIS A 82 -15.68 5.18 -1.48
CA HIS A 82 -16.66 5.11 -0.41
C HIS A 82 -16.64 3.67 0.11
N ARG A 83 -16.31 3.51 1.39
CA ARG A 83 -16.33 2.22 2.07
C ARG A 83 -17.74 1.87 2.49
#